data_AF-A0A7V6GKL1-F1
#
_entry.id   AF-A0A7V6GKL1-F1
#
_cell.length_a   1.000
_cell.length_b   1.000
_cell.length_c   1.000
_cell.angle_alpha   90.00
_cell.angle_beta   90.00
_cell.angle_gamma   90.00
#
_symmetry.space_group_name_H-M   'P 1'
#
loop_
_entity.id
_entity.type
_entity.pdbx_description
1 polymer ?
#
loop_
_entity_poly.entity_id
_entity_poly.type
_entity_poly.pdbx_seq_one_letter_code
_entity_poly.pdbx_strand_id
1 'polypeptide(L)'
;MKSNKIIKNKIIKILTIVSISLLFLFTTGFTKLPETKNETVYVSLNNDGSVREVKTVNWLNIAGLSDNEGSYIDYGEYDAIKSMINEAAPETEGNKIIWNADSFESGNLFYQGTTSKEIPVKIDIKYYLDGKDMPGKDIAGKSGSLKIEINVENKLKNKENIFYKDYLGNNRISKEDCYTPLMVQLSIKADVTKFTDIQAEGATKVLTGKIMNISFADFPFPESDFTLQMEGKDIQLEPINIVVIPSEIPAITDLEDSKKNLEEFDSGLAEMSDGSKEIIEGSEKLGDGLTKLKDGSSDLVNAISEINHGLYVLSESNDDMSSGFQEIGNGLNEFTRNGSEVINAVQQLTSNLEGIKNGLDQSAAGASRLSQGADDMAVAIEQLRNINTNLMAIVQGLVNSDPTNPTYQQLYGLATAEGALINGVNTGAQGASAGMRDLSAGISLLSAGVNDYKGGMEQFSSNLILMIQSFELLAGGQSRLFSAWEQYGGAVGELFEGTNKLYAEISSMPEDVGKLADGSSKIKEGIQKLKEEGIDEIKSQVIENIDKVNEGIVIEKEINKLSDDYNSFMDTGNTNSQVQFIMQTDAIKTEKIAVSDKQEEIEKETFWQRFLNLFRK
;
A
#
# COMPACT_ATOMS: atom_id res chain seq x y z
N MET A 1 36.22 -49.58 -2.52
CA MET A 1 36.47 -50.48 -1.37
C MET A 1 35.12 -51.01 -0.88
N LYS A 2 35.01 -52.35 -0.78
CA LYS A 2 34.16 -53.17 0.11
C LYS A 2 32.91 -52.46 0.70
N SER A 3 31.68 -52.88 0.39
CA SER A 3 31.10 -54.19 0.73
C SER A 3 29.82 -54.39 -0.09
N ASN A 4 29.84 -55.32 -1.06
CA ASN A 4 29.09 -56.58 -1.07
C ASN A 4 27.62 -56.47 -1.48
N LYS A 5 27.27 -56.82 -2.73
CA LYS A 5 27.05 -58.20 -3.21
C LYS A 5 25.91 -58.90 -2.48
N ILE A 6 24.81 -59.07 -3.23
CA ILE A 6 23.60 -59.92 -3.11
C ILE A 6 22.54 -58.99 -3.72
N ILE A 7 22.13 -59.04 -5.00
CA ILE A 7 21.52 -60.14 -5.76
C ILE A 7 21.79 -59.87 -7.26
N LYS A 8 22.88 -60.44 -7.79
CA LYS A 8 23.12 -60.66 -9.22
C LYS A 8 23.74 -62.04 -9.33
N ASN A 9 22.88 -63.06 -9.50
CA ASN A 9 23.14 -64.39 -10.09
C ASN A 9 22.13 -65.41 -9.57
N LYS A 10 21.04 -65.58 -10.31
CA LYS A 10 20.26 -66.84 -10.32
C LYS A 10 19.64 -67.10 -11.69
N ILE A 11 20.40 -66.85 -12.76
CA ILE A 11 20.06 -67.32 -14.11
C ILE A 11 21.40 -67.79 -14.73
N ILE A 12 21.43 -69.07 -15.15
CA ILE A 12 22.53 -69.83 -15.79
C ILE A 12 23.35 -70.76 -14.86
N LYS A 13 22.83 -71.99 -14.67
CA LYS A 13 23.52 -73.28 -14.94
C LYS A 13 22.73 -74.46 -14.36
N ILE A 14 21.76 -74.97 -15.12
CA ILE A 14 21.64 -76.42 -15.37
C ILE A 14 21.39 -76.57 -16.87
N LEU A 15 22.42 -77.05 -17.56
CA LEU A 15 22.47 -77.37 -18.97
C LEU A 15 22.65 -78.90 -19.03
N THR A 16 21.73 -79.54 -19.77
CA THR A 16 21.90 -80.73 -20.65
C THR A 16 22.25 -82.13 -20.11
N ILE A 17 21.53 -83.11 -20.70
CA ILE A 17 21.84 -84.52 -21.09
C ILE A 17 20.45 -85.22 -21.21
N VAL A 18 19.90 -85.79 -22.30
CA VAL A 18 20.30 -86.39 -23.61
C VAL A 18 19.04 -86.33 -24.52
N SER A 19 19.02 -85.74 -25.72
CA SER A 19 19.47 -86.21 -27.05
C SER A 19 18.67 -87.34 -27.74
N ILE A 20 18.02 -86.95 -28.85
CA ILE A 20 17.78 -87.65 -30.13
C ILE A 20 16.52 -88.50 -30.29
N SER A 21 15.55 -87.95 -31.04
CA SER A 21 15.10 -88.52 -32.33
C SER A 21 14.56 -87.40 -33.24
N LEU A 22 15.17 -87.27 -34.42
CA LEU A 22 14.84 -86.37 -35.52
C LEU A 22 13.47 -86.68 -36.14
N LEU A 23 12.75 -85.63 -36.55
CA LEU A 23 12.27 -85.51 -37.93
C LEU A 23 12.03 -84.03 -38.28
N PHE A 24 12.57 -83.63 -39.43
CA PHE A 24 12.41 -82.33 -40.08
C PHE A 24 10.95 -81.94 -40.22
N LEU A 25 10.64 -80.65 -40.02
CA LEU A 25 9.82 -79.87 -40.94
C LEU A 25 10.26 -78.40 -40.84
N PHE A 26 10.53 -77.80 -41.99
CA PHE A 26 10.79 -76.38 -42.15
C PHE A 26 9.59 -75.56 -41.65
N THR A 27 9.80 -74.50 -40.86
CA THR A 27 8.84 -73.40 -40.79
C THR A 27 9.52 -72.16 -41.35
N THR A 28 9.18 -71.84 -42.58
CA THR A 28 9.42 -70.55 -43.19
C THR A 28 8.91 -69.46 -42.25
N GLY A 29 9.77 -68.49 -41.92
CA GLY A 29 9.32 -67.24 -41.33
C GLY A 29 8.48 -66.50 -42.38
N PHE A 30 7.16 -66.68 -42.34
CA PHE A 30 6.25 -65.82 -43.07
C PHE A 30 6.19 -64.48 -42.33
N THR A 31 6.59 -63.41 -43.01
CA THR A 31 6.15 -62.06 -42.67
C THR A 31 4.62 -62.06 -42.62
N LYS A 32 4.04 -61.74 -41.45
CA LYS A 32 2.58 -61.58 -41.30
C LYS A 32 2.12 -60.53 -42.31
N LEU A 33 1.23 -60.92 -43.22
CA LEU A 33 0.71 -60.03 -44.25
C LEU A 33 -0.10 -58.90 -43.60
N PRO A 34 -0.16 -57.70 -44.20
CA PRO A 34 -1.02 -56.62 -43.71
C PRO A 34 -2.48 -57.09 -43.71
N GLU A 35 -3.16 -56.95 -42.58
CA GLU A 35 -4.53 -57.38 -42.39
C GLU A 35 -5.39 -56.25 -41.83
N THR A 36 -6.62 -56.15 -42.33
CA THR A 36 -7.65 -55.23 -41.82
C THR A 36 -8.88 -56.05 -41.46
N LYS A 37 -9.38 -55.90 -40.24
CA LYS A 37 -10.60 -56.52 -39.76
C LYS A 37 -11.66 -55.45 -39.50
N ASN A 38 -12.90 -55.73 -39.90
CA ASN A 38 -14.08 -54.96 -39.55
C ASN A 38 -15.09 -55.90 -38.90
N GLU A 39 -15.50 -55.56 -37.69
CA GLU A 39 -16.44 -56.30 -36.87
C GLU A 39 -17.72 -55.49 -36.73
N THR A 40 -18.80 -55.97 -37.33
CA THR A 40 -20.13 -55.36 -37.21
C THR A 40 -21.02 -56.21 -36.34
N VAL A 41 -21.38 -55.70 -35.17
CA VAL A 41 -22.24 -56.37 -34.21
C VAL A 41 -23.68 -55.96 -34.46
N TYR A 42 -24.45 -56.82 -35.11
CA TYR A 42 -25.89 -56.67 -35.28
C TYR A 42 -26.63 -57.09 -34.01
N VAL A 43 -27.40 -56.17 -33.44
CA VAL A 43 -28.20 -56.43 -32.22
C VAL A 43 -29.67 -56.27 -32.56
N SER A 44 -30.43 -57.35 -32.41
CA SER A 44 -31.89 -57.28 -32.49
C SER A 44 -32.45 -56.91 -31.12
N LEU A 45 -33.16 -55.80 -31.04
CA LEU A 45 -33.78 -55.29 -29.83
C LEU A 45 -35.29 -55.54 -29.85
N ASN A 46 -35.86 -55.81 -28.67
CA ASN A 46 -37.30 -55.68 -28.46
C ASN A 46 -37.69 -54.20 -28.44
N ASN A 47 -38.99 -53.90 -28.47
CA ASN A 47 -39.45 -52.51 -28.47
C ASN A 47 -39.07 -51.75 -27.19
N ASP A 48 -38.84 -52.44 -26.07
CA ASP A 48 -38.37 -51.83 -24.81
C ASP A 48 -36.84 -51.62 -24.75
N GLY A 49 -36.10 -51.97 -25.81
CA GLY A 49 -34.65 -51.88 -25.86
C GLY A 49 -33.92 -53.11 -25.29
N SER A 50 -34.63 -54.12 -24.77
CA SER A 50 -33.99 -55.37 -24.31
C SER A 50 -33.43 -56.19 -25.47
N VAL A 51 -32.24 -56.77 -25.27
CA VAL A 51 -31.53 -57.55 -26.30
C VAL A 51 -32.21 -58.90 -26.51
N ARG A 52 -32.56 -59.20 -27.77
CA ARG A 52 -33.12 -60.50 -28.18
C ARG A 52 -32.06 -61.41 -28.79
N GLU A 53 -31.21 -60.87 -29.65
CA GLU A 53 -30.20 -61.62 -30.39
C GLU A 53 -29.00 -60.72 -30.71
N VAL A 54 -27.79 -61.26 -30.55
CA VAL A 54 -26.54 -60.61 -30.94
C VAL A 54 -25.85 -61.47 -31.99
N LYS A 55 -25.56 -60.86 -33.14
CA LYS A 55 -24.83 -61.45 -34.25
C LYS A 55 -23.64 -60.59 -34.61
N THR A 56 -22.48 -61.18 -34.69
CA THR A 56 -21.26 -60.50 -35.13
C THR A 56 -20.97 -60.91 -36.56
N VAL A 57 -20.81 -59.94 -37.45
CA VAL A 57 -20.34 -60.15 -38.81
C VAL A 57 -18.92 -59.63 -38.88
N ASN A 58 -18.00 -60.53 -39.18
CA ASN A 58 -16.60 -60.23 -39.33
C ASN A 58 -16.24 -60.23 -40.81
N TRP A 59 -15.64 -59.13 -41.25
CA TRP A 59 -14.94 -59.03 -42.52
C TRP A 59 -13.46 -58.85 -42.25
N LEU A 60 -12.66 -59.77 -42.75
CA LEU A 60 -11.21 -59.69 -42.70
C LEU A 60 -10.68 -59.62 -44.14
N ASN A 61 -9.80 -58.67 -44.40
CA ASN A 61 -9.03 -58.58 -45.63
C ASN A 61 -7.56 -58.79 -45.31
N ILE A 62 -6.94 -59.78 -45.94
CA ILE A 62 -5.52 -60.08 -45.77
C ILE A 62 -4.81 -59.82 -47.09
N ALA A 63 -4.03 -58.74 -47.14
CA ALA A 63 -3.41 -58.25 -48.36
C ALA A 63 -2.31 -59.22 -48.83
N GLY A 64 -2.41 -59.70 -50.07
CA GLY A 64 -1.41 -60.59 -50.69
C GLY A 64 -1.62 -62.09 -50.48
N LEU A 65 -2.76 -62.49 -49.91
CA LEU A 65 -3.18 -63.89 -49.86
C LEU A 65 -3.93 -64.29 -51.14
N SER A 66 -3.42 -65.32 -51.82
CA SER A 66 -4.06 -65.99 -52.96
C SER A 66 -5.18 -66.93 -52.49
N ASP A 67 -6.16 -67.20 -53.38
CA ASP A 67 -7.20 -68.20 -53.13
C ASP A 67 -6.59 -69.55 -52.76
N ASN A 68 -7.13 -70.20 -51.72
CA ASN A 68 -6.72 -71.52 -51.25
C ASN A 68 -5.27 -71.63 -50.72
N GLU A 69 -4.67 -70.54 -50.24
CA GLU A 69 -3.42 -70.60 -49.47
C GLU A 69 -3.58 -70.01 -48.06
N GLY A 70 -2.80 -70.51 -47.09
CA GLY A 70 -2.71 -69.98 -45.73
C GLY A 70 -3.76 -70.43 -44.71
N SER A 71 -3.61 -69.93 -43.48
CA SER A 71 -4.56 -70.10 -42.38
C SER A 71 -4.61 -68.80 -41.57
N TYR A 72 -5.79 -68.40 -41.08
CA TYR A 72 -5.93 -67.24 -40.21
C TYR A 72 -6.44 -67.65 -38.83
N ILE A 73 -5.92 -67.01 -37.79
CA ILE A 73 -6.38 -67.18 -36.41
C ILE A 73 -7.08 -65.89 -36.00
N ASP A 74 -8.39 -65.97 -35.85
CA ASP A 74 -9.20 -64.95 -35.21
C ASP A 74 -9.40 -65.31 -33.73
N TYR A 75 -9.82 -64.33 -32.93
CA TYR A 75 -10.09 -64.50 -31.51
C TYR A 75 -11.51 -64.08 -31.16
N GLY A 76 -12.23 -64.93 -30.42
CA GLY A 76 -13.57 -64.63 -29.91
C GLY A 76 -14.34 -65.87 -29.45
N GLU A 77 -15.28 -65.66 -28.52
CA GLU A 77 -16.16 -66.69 -27.97
C GLU A 77 -17.56 -66.62 -28.59
N TYR A 78 -17.90 -67.61 -29.42
CA TYR A 78 -19.17 -67.66 -30.15
C TYR A 78 -19.96 -68.93 -29.81
N ASP A 79 -21.28 -68.80 -29.73
CA ASP A 79 -22.22 -69.90 -29.54
C ASP A 79 -22.35 -70.75 -30.81
N ALA A 80 -22.30 -70.10 -31.98
CA ALA A 80 -22.25 -70.74 -33.29
C ALA A 80 -21.57 -69.83 -34.30
N ILE A 81 -20.77 -70.42 -35.21
CA ILE A 81 -20.03 -69.71 -36.27
C ILE A 81 -20.43 -70.27 -37.63
N LYS A 82 -20.60 -69.40 -38.63
CA LYS A 82 -20.93 -69.77 -40.00
C LYS A 82 -20.19 -68.90 -41.02
N SER A 83 -19.53 -69.52 -41.99
CA SER A 83 -18.99 -68.83 -43.17
C SER A 83 -20.12 -68.21 -44.00
N MET A 84 -19.92 -67.00 -44.50
CA MET A 84 -20.88 -66.31 -45.37
C MET A 84 -20.60 -66.49 -46.86
N ILE A 85 -19.45 -67.08 -47.20
CA ILE A 85 -18.99 -67.27 -48.59
C ILE A 85 -19.29 -68.68 -49.06
N ASN A 86 -19.02 -69.67 -48.21
CA ASN A 86 -19.03 -71.09 -48.55
C ASN A 86 -19.45 -71.97 -47.35
N GLU A 87 -19.39 -73.29 -47.52
CA GLU A 87 -19.72 -74.25 -46.45
C GLU A 87 -18.53 -74.56 -45.51
N ALA A 88 -17.41 -73.82 -45.62
CA ALA A 88 -16.26 -74.04 -44.76
C ALA A 88 -16.59 -73.70 -43.30
N ALA A 89 -16.14 -74.56 -42.39
CA ALA A 89 -16.30 -74.39 -40.95
C ALA A 89 -14.92 -74.25 -40.30
N PRO A 90 -14.75 -73.33 -39.33
CA PRO A 90 -13.48 -73.14 -38.67
C PRO A 90 -13.21 -74.22 -37.63
N GLU A 91 -11.94 -74.44 -37.32
CA GLU A 91 -11.53 -75.15 -36.12
C GLU A 91 -11.52 -74.19 -34.93
N THR A 92 -12.01 -74.63 -33.77
CA THR A 92 -12.06 -73.79 -32.56
C THR A 92 -11.22 -74.42 -31.45
N GLU A 93 -10.32 -73.64 -30.86
CA GLU A 93 -9.47 -74.06 -29.74
C GLU A 93 -9.45 -72.95 -28.67
N GLY A 94 -10.26 -73.11 -27.62
CA GLY A 94 -10.47 -72.05 -26.63
C GLY A 94 -11.13 -70.83 -27.26
N ASN A 95 -10.51 -69.66 -27.16
CA ASN A 95 -10.96 -68.43 -27.82
C ASN A 95 -10.40 -68.26 -29.24
N LYS A 96 -9.63 -69.21 -29.76
CA LYS A 96 -9.07 -69.14 -31.13
C LYS A 96 -10.04 -69.76 -32.13
N ILE A 97 -10.19 -69.07 -33.25
CA ILE A 97 -10.92 -69.54 -34.43
C ILE A 97 -9.92 -69.64 -35.57
N ILE A 98 -9.68 -70.86 -36.03
CA ILE A 98 -8.70 -71.17 -37.05
C ILE A 98 -9.46 -71.39 -38.36
N TRP A 99 -9.29 -70.46 -39.29
CA TRP A 99 -9.83 -70.53 -40.64
C TRP A 99 -8.76 -71.06 -41.59
N ASN A 100 -9.10 -72.13 -42.32
CA ASN A 100 -8.22 -72.77 -43.29
C ASN A 100 -8.35 -72.12 -44.67
N ALA A 101 -7.42 -72.48 -45.56
CA ALA A 101 -7.23 -71.85 -46.86
C ALA A 101 -8.49 -71.82 -47.76
N ASP A 102 -9.37 -72.81 -47.63
CA ASP A 102 -10.62 -72.94 -48.36
C ASP A 102 -11.70 -71.94 -47.90
N SER A 103 -11.46 -71.20 -46.82
CA SER A 103 -12.40 -70.24 -46.23
C SER A 103 -12.26 -68.82 -46.81
N PHE A 104 -11.27 -68.58 -47.67
CA PHE A 104 -10.96 -67.28 -48.24
C PHE A 104 -11.42 -67.16 -49.70
N GLU A 105 -11.93 -65.99 -50.07
CA GLU A 105 -12.19 -65.61 -51.47
C GLU A 105 -11.48 -64.29 -51.78
N SER A 106 -10.51 -64.34 -52.68
CA SER A 106 -9.67 -63.21 -53.11
C SER A 106 -9.06 -62.44 -51.92
N GLY A 107 -8.55 -63.18 -50.93
CA GLY A 107 -7.96 -62.63 -49.71
C GLY A 107 -8.96 -62.06 -48.69
N ASN A 108 -10.27 -62.27 -48.89
CA ASN A 108 -11.31 -61.88 -47.94
C ASN A 108 -11.89 -63.09 -47.22
N LEU A 109 -12.17 -62.91 -45.93
CA LEU A 109 -12.93 -63.84 -45.11
C LEU A 109 -14.15 -63.10 -44.56
N PHE A 110 -15.33 -63.68 -44.79
CA PHE A 110 -16.59 -63.19 -44.26
C PHE A 110 -17.25 -64.31 -43.46
N TYR A 111 -17.43 -64.08 -42.17
CA TYR A 111 -18.13 -65.04 -41.32
C TYR A 111 -19.03 -64.33 -40.33
N GLN A 112 -20.06 -65.04 -39.88
CA GLN A 112 -20.95 -64.58 -38.84
C GLN A 112 -20.87 -65.49 -37.62
N GLY A 113 -21.03 -64.91 -36.44
CA GLY A 113 -21.10 -65.58 -35.16
C GLY A 113 -22.33 -65.15 -34.38
N THR A 114 -22.92 -66.06 -33.61
CA THR A 114 -23.88 -65.70 -32.55
C THR A 114 -23.16 -65.72 -31.22
N THR A 115 -23.52 -64.83 -30.30
CA THR A 115 -22.89 -64.76 -28.98
C THR A 115 -23.89 -64.28 -27.93
N SER A 116 -23.67 -64.73 -26.69
CA SER A 116 -24.38 -64.29 -25.51
C SER A 116 -23.60 -63.20 -24.73
N LYS A 117 -22.50 -62.70 -25.28
CA LYS A 117 -21.68 -61.63 -24.68
C LYS A 117 -22.50 -60.35 -24.53
N GLU A 118 -22.38 -59.71 -23.36
CA GLU A 118 -23.07 -58.46 -23.07
C GLU A 118 -22.51 -57.31 -23.94
N ILE A 119 -23.41 -56.55 -24.57
CA ILE A 119 -23.07 -55.40 -25.42
C ILE A 119 -22.63 -54.18 -24.57
N PRO A 120 -21.80 -53.28 -25.11
CA PRO A 120 -21.16 -52.20 -24.33
C PRO A 120 -22.10 -51.06 -23.92
N VAL A 121 -23.34 -51.06 -24.42
CA VAL A 121 -24.38 -50.10 -24.04
C VAL A 121 -25.64 -50.81 -23.62
N LYS A 122 -26.44 -50.20 -22.75
CA LYS A 122 -27.81 -50.61 -22.45
C LYS A 122 -28.77 -49.59 -23.04
N ILE A 123 -29.80 -50.10 -23.71
CA ILE A 123 -30.86 -49.30 -24.32
C ILE A 123 -32.13 -49.54 -23.51
N ASP A 124 -32.76 -48.48 -23.01
CA ASP A 124 -34.10 -48.50 -22.42
C ASP A 124 -35.02 -47.61 -23.27
N ILE A 125 -36.11 -48.18 -23.80
CA ILE A 125 -37.06 -47.48 -24.67
C ILE A 125 -38.44 -47.51 -24.03
N LYS A 126 -38.99 -46.32 -23.76
CA LYS A 126 -40.34 -46.14 -23.22
C LYS A 126 -41.22 -45.38 -24.18
N TYR A 127 -42.47 -45.81 -24.27
CA TYR A 127 -43.46 -45.18 -25.12
C TYR A 127 -44.66 -44.73 -24.28
N TYR A 128 -45.16 -43.54 -24.58
CA TYR A 128 -46.34 -43.00 -23.94
C TYR A 128 -47.34 -42.56 -25.01
N LEU A 129 -48.59 -42.98 -24.88
CA LEU A 129 -49.69 -42.50 -25.71
C LEU A 129 -50.67 -41.69 -24.84
N ASP A 130 -50.91 -40.44 -25.23
CA ASP A 130 -51.70 -39.46 -24.45
C ASP A 130 -51.23 -39.37 -22.98
N GLY A 131 -49.90 -39.42 -22.79
CA GLY A 131 -49.24 -39.34 -21.48
C GLY A 131 -49.28 -40.64 -20.65
N LYS A 132 -49.82 -41.75 -21.17
CA LYS A 132 -49.85 -43.05 -20.49
C LYS A 132 -48.77 -43.98 -21.04
N ASP A 133 -47.95 -44.51 -20.15
CA ASP A 133 -46.96 -45.56 -20.46
C ASP A 133 -47.65 -46.79 -21.08
N MET A 134 -47.09 -47.30 -22.16
CA MET A 134 -47.66 -48.39 -22.93
C MET A 134 -46.55 -49.22 -23.60
N PRO A 135 -46.65 -50.57 -23.60
CA PRO A 135 -45.75 -51.40 -24.39
C PRO A 135 -45.77 -51.00 -25.87
N GLY A 136 -44.61 -50.90 -26.52
CA GLY A 136 -44.52 -50.43 -27.90
C GLY A 136 -45.44 -51.17 -28.89
N LYS A 137 -45.62 -52.49 -28.71
CA LYS A 137 -46.53 -53.30 -29.54
C LYS A 137 -47.99 -52.88 -29.43
N ASP A 138 -48.42 -52.38 -28.27
CA ASP A 138 -49.82 -52.01 -28.00
C ASP A 138 -50.20 -50.65 -28.59
N ILE A 139 -49.24 -49.92 -29.18
CA ILE A 139 -49.45 -48.61 -29.81
C ILE A 139 -49.89 -48.76 -31.27
N ALA A 140 -49.58 -49.89 -31.91
CA ALA A 140 -49.88 -50.14 -33.31
C ALA A 140 -51.37 -49.86 -33.65
N GLY A 141 -51.60 -49.03 -34.66
CA GLY A 141 -52.92 -48.66 -35.16
C GLY A 141 -53.70 -47.66 -34.30
N LYS A 142 -53.19 -47.24 -33.14
CA LYS A 142 -53.82 -46.21 -32.30
C LYS A 142 -53.60 -44.81 -32.87
N SER A 143 -54.28 -43.82 -32.31
CA SER A 143 -54.10 -42.40 -32.66
C SER A 143 -54.06 -41.57 -31.38
N GLY A 144 -53.28 -40.51 -31.35
CA GLY A 144 -53.07 -39.67 -30.18
C GLY A 144 -51.65 -39.13 -30.10
N SER A 145 -51.33 -38.51 -28.96
CA SER A 145 -50.03 -37.89 -28.69
C SER A 145 -49.02 -38.95 -28.28
N LEU A 146 -48.05 -39.25 -29.15
CA LEU A 146 -47.02 -40.26 -28.92
C LEU A 146 -45.73 -39.59 -28.44
N LYS A 147 -45.23 -40.01 -27.29
CA LYS A 147 -43.88 -39.71 -26.79
C LYS A 147 -43.04 -40.99 -26.76
N ILE A 148 -41.80 -40.90 -27.22
CA ILE A 148 -40.79 -41.95 -27.15
C ILE A 148 -39.60 -41.39 -26.37
N GLU A 149 -39.21 -42.07 -25.30
CA GLU A 149 -38.02 -41.79 -24.51
C GLU A 149 -37.03 -42.94 -24.70
N ILE A 150 -35.79 -42.62 -25.06
CA ILE A 150 -34.73 -43.59 -25.32
C ILE A 150 -33.52 -43.20 -24.48
N ASN A 151 -33.21 -43.99 -23.46
CA ASN A 151 -32.01 -43.84 -22.65
C ASN A 151 -30.94 -44.82 -23.13
N VAL A 152 -29.71 -44.33 -23.27
CA VAL A 152 -28.54 -45.10 -23.66
C VAL A 152 -27.48 -44.97 -22.59
N GLU A 153 -27.19 -46.05 -21.88
CA GLU A 153 -26.19 -46.13 -20.82
C GLU A 153 -24.91 -46.82 -21.34
N ASN A 154 -23.77 -46.15 -21.21
CA ASN A 154 -22.44 -46.65 -21.50
C ASN A 154 -21.90 -47.48 -20.33
N LYS A 155 -21.63 -48.76 -20.57
CA LYS A 155 -21.13 -49.68 -19.56
C LYS A 155 -19.61 -49.80 -19.52
N LEU A 156 -18.90 -49.23 -20.50
CA LEU A 156 -17.45 -49.35 -20.62
C LEU A 156 -16.74 -48.39 -19.67
N LYS A 157 -16.83 -48.69 -18.38
CA LYS A 157 -16.24 -47.90 -17.30
C LYS A 157 -14.88 -48.44 -16.89
N ASN A 158 -13.85 -47.61 -17.02
CA ASN A 158 -12.48 -47.92 -16.58
C ASN A 158 -12.08 -47.01 -15.41
N LYS A 159 -11.30 -47.54 -14.47
CA LYS A 159 -10.71 -46.76 -13.38
C LYS A 159 -9.27 -46.44 -13.71
N GLU A 160 -9.02 -45.24 -14.23
CA GLU A 160 -7.71 -44.81 -14.69
C GLU A 160 -6.96 -43.99 -13.64
N ASN A 161 -5.64 -44.12 -13.62
CA ASN A 161 -4.78 -43.20 -12.88
C ASN A 161 -4.37 -42.08 -13.83
N ILE A 162 -4.77 -40.84 -13.52
CA ILE A 162 -4.48 -39.66 -14.32
C ILE A 162 -3.21 -39.01 -13.81
N PHE A 163 -2.17 -39.03 -14.62
CA PHE A 163 -0.86 -38.44 -14.29
C PHE A 163 -0.74 -37.07 -14.95
N TYR A 164 -0.82 -36.01 -14.15
CA TYR A 164 -0.72 -34.64 -14.64
C TYR A 164 0.31 -33.84 -13.85
N LYS A 165 0.69 -32.66 -14.36
CA LYS A 165 1.54 -31.71 -13.64
C LYS A 165 0.67 -30.63 -13.04
N ASP A 166 0.89 -30.33 -11.76
CA ASP A 166 0.32 -29.13 -11.14
C ASP A 166 1.00 -27.86 -11.68
N TYR A 167 0.47 -26.71 -11.30
CA TYR A 167 0.92 -25.37 -11.67
C TYR A 167 2.40 -25.15 -11.32
N LEU A 168 2.89 -25.75 -10.22
CA LEU A 168 4.29 -25.69 -9.80
C LEU A 168 5.18 -26.71 -10.54
N GLY A 169 4.62 -27.51 -11.44
CA GLY A 169 5.31 -28.52 -12.23
C GLY A 169 5.55 -29.85 -11.49
N ASN A 170 4.94 -30.05 -10.32
CA ASN A 170 5.03 -31.31 -9.59
C ASN A 170 4.09 -32.35 -10.22
N ASN A 171 4.51 -33.61 -10.18
CA ASN A 171 3.67 -34.70 -10.66
C ASN A 171 2.53 -34.97 -9.66
N ARG A 172 1.31 -35.01 -10.16
CA ARG A 172 0.09 -35.38 -9.43
C ARG A 172 -0.52 -36.64 -10.04
N ILE A 173 -1.25 -37.35 -9.20
CA ILE A 173 -2.01 -38.53 -9.57
C ILE A 173 -3.41 -38.36 -9.00
N SER A 174 -4.41 -38.43 -9.85
CA SER A 174 -5.81 -38.63 -9.46
C SER A 174 -6.32 -39.96 -10.02
N LYS A 175 -7.43 -40.43 -9.49
CA LYS A 175 -8.01 -41.71 -9.87
C LYS A 175 -9.45 -41.49 -10.29
N GLU A 176 -9.67 -41.53 -11.59
CA GLU A 176 -10.93 -41.11 -12.20
C GLU A 176 -11.66 -42.26 -12.88
N ASP A 177 -12.98 -42.14 -12.91
CA ASP A 177 -13.84 -43.03 -13.66
C ASP A 177 -13.92 -42.53 -15.11
N CYS A 178 -13.25 -43.22 -16.03
CA CYS A 178 -13.17 -42.89 -17.45
C CYS A 178 -14.03 -43.87 -18.26
N TYR A 179 -15.04 -43.36 -18.97
CA TYR A 179 -15.84 -44.19 -19.87
C TYR A 179 -15.21 -44.20 -21.25
N THR A 180 -15.12 -45.37 -21.87
CA THR A 180 -14.72 -45.47 -23.29
C THR A 180 -15.73 -44.70 -24.14
N PRO A 181 -15.31 -43.69 -24.91
CA PRO A 181 -16.20 -42.93 -25.78
C PRO A 181 -16.90 -43.80 -26.80
N LEU A 182 -18.23 -43.72 -26.83
CA LEU A 182 -19.06 -44.41 -27.81
C LEU A 182 -20.00 -43.41 -28.47
N MET A 183 -19.77 -43.07 -29.74
CA MET A 183 -20.71 -42.24 -30.49
C MET A 183 -21.97 -43.03 -30.79
N VAL A 184 -23.09 -42.61 -30.23
CA VAL A 184 -24.42 -43.20 -30.45
C VAL A 184 -25.15 -42.35 -31.47
N GLN A 185 -25.55 -42.97 -32.58
CA GLN A 185 -26.38 -42.36 -33.61
C GLN A 185 -27.72 -43.08 -33.70
N LEU A 186 -28.80 -42.37 -33.38
CA LEU A 186 -30.15 -42.93 -33.37
C LEU A 186 -30.96 -42.36 -34.52
N SER A 187 -31.68 -43.20 -35.26
CA SER A 187 -32.51 -42.77 -36.40
C SER A 187 -33.91 -43.37 -36.34
N ILE A 188 -34.91 -42.50 -36.35
CA ILE A 188 -36.34 -42.83 -36.38
C ILE A 188 -36.96 -42.27 -37.67
N LYS A 189 -37.80 -43.07 -38.32
CA LYS A 189 -38.55 -42.67 -39.52
C LYS A 189 -40.00 -42.42 -39.19
N ALA A 190 -40.48 -41.21 -39.48
CA ALA A 190 -41.88 -40.81 -39.32
C ALA A 190 -42.51 -40.54 -40.69
N ASP A 191 -43.62 -41.21 -41.02
CA ASP A 191 -44.42 -40.88 -42.21
C ASP A 191 -45.27 -39.63 -41.93
N VAL A 192 -44.96 -38.52 -42.59
CA VAL A 192 -45.65 -37.24 -42.36
C VAL A 192 -47.10 -37.20 -42.85
N THR A 193 -47.57 -38.27 -43.50
CA THR A 193 -49.01 -38.47 -43.77
C THR A 193 -49.77 -39.07 -42.60
N LYS A 194 -49.05 -39.66 -41.63
CA LYS A 194 -49.59 -40.29 -40.41
C LYS A 194 -49.21 -39.54 -39.14
N PHE A 195 -48.09 -38.83 -39.14
CA PHE A 195 -47.59 -38.07 -37.99
C PHE A 195 -47.53 -36.58 -38.27
N THR A 196 -47.98 -35.80 -37.30
CA THR A 196 -47.93 -34.32 -37.27
C THR A 196 -47.30 -33.85 -35.96
N ASP A 197 -46.99 -32.56 -35.85
CA ASP A 197 -46.39 -31.96 -34.64
C ASP A 197 -45.16 -32.70 -34.10
N ILE A 198 -44.21 -32.99 -34.99
CA ILE A 198 -43.00 -33.77 -34.65
C ILE A 198 -41.97 -32.86 -33.92
N GLN A 199 -41.86 -33.05 -32.62
CA GLN A 199 -40.94 -32.38 -31.71
C GLN A 199 -39.82 -33.33 -31.28
N ALA A 200 -38.58 -32.96 -31.60
CA ALA A 200 -37.39 -33.77 -31.34
C ALA A 200 -36.22 -32.82 -31.08
N GLU A 201 -35.99 -32.48 -29.82
CA GLU A 201 -34.95 -31.54 -29.40
C GLU A 201 -33.57 -32.18 -29.56
N GLY A 202 -32.59 -31.44 -30.09
CA GLY A 202 -31.26 -31.98 -30.38
C GLY A 202 -31.17 -32.92 -31.60
N ALA A 203 -32.30 -33.24 -32.24
CA ALA A 203 -32.32 -34.10 -33.43
C ALA A 203 -32.17 -33.29 -34.74
N THR A 204 -31.44 -33.86 -35.69
CA THR A 204 -31.45 -33.43 -37.09
C THR A 204 -32.64 -34.06 -37.81
N LYS A 205 -33.49 -33.25 -38.44
CA LYS A 205 -34.70 -33.69 -39.15
C LYS A 205 -34.57 -33.48 -40.66
N VAL A 206 -34.71 -34.55 -41.44
CA VAL A 206 -34.59 -34.52 -42.91
C VAL A 206 -35.80 -35.19 -43.56
N LEU A 207 -36.56 -34.46 -44.39
CA LEU A 207 -37.72 -34.96 -45.12
C LEU A 207 -37.33 -35.48 -46.51
N THR A 208 -37.70 -36.72 -46.83
CA THR A 208 -37.50 -37.34 -48.16
C THR A 208 -38.82 -37.96 -48.64
N GLY A 209 -39.45 -37.33 -49.62
CA GLY A 209 -40.79 -37.72 -50.09
C GLY A 209 -41.84 -37.54 -48.98
N LYS A 210 -42.32 -38.66 -48.42
CA LYS A 210 -43.28 -38.69 -47.30
C LYS A 210 -42.66 -39.05 -45.96
N ILE A 211 -41.37 -39.41 -45.92
CA ILE A 211 -40.71 -39.90 -44.71
C ILE A 211 -39.79 -38.82 -44.16
N MET A 212 -39.99 -38.44 -42.90
CA MET A 212 -39.07 -37.63 -42.12
C MET A 212 -38.12 -38.56 -41.35
N ASN A 213 -36.83 -38.46 -41.63
CA ASN A 213 -35.78 -39.08 -40.83
C ASN A 213 -35.41 -38.13 -39.69
N ILE A 214 -35.44 -38.63 -38.46
CA ILE A 214 -35.14 -37.91 -37.24
C ILE A 214 -33.91 -38.59 -36.66
N SER A 215 -32.78 -37.89 -36.66
CA SER A 215 -31.49 -38.46 -36.26
C SER A 215 -30.91 -37.72 -35.07
N PHE A 216 -30.51 -38.45 -34.04
CA PHE A 216 -29.76 -37.94 -32.89
C PHE A 216 -28.33 -38.47 -32.95
N ALA A 217 -27.38 -37.70 -32.41
CA ALA A 217 -26.00 -38.12 -32.22
C ALA A 217 -25.48 -37.58 -30.89
N ASP A 218 -24.95 -38.43 -30.03
CA ASP A 218 -24.39 -38.02 -28.74
C ASP A 218 -23.37 -39.04 -28.20
N PHE A 219 -22.59 -38.63 -27.20
CA PHE A 219 -21.69 -39.50 -26.44
C PHE A 219 -22.20 -39.71 -25.00
N PRO A 220 -22.61 -40.93 -24.62
CA PRO A 220 -23.10 -41.22 -23.27
C PRO A 220 -21.95 -41.28 -22.25
N PHE A 221 -21.95 -40.31 -21.31
CA PHE A 221 -20.99 -40.18 -20.21
C PHE A 221 -21.69 -39.98 -18.84
N PRO A 222 -22.25 -41.01 -18.20
CA PRO A 222 -22.40 -42.39 -18.68
C PRO A 222 -23.69 -42.61 -19.48
N GLU A 223 -24.62 -41.66 -19.49
CA GLU A 223 -25.95 -41.84 -20.09
C GLU A 223 -26.29 -40.69 -21.05
N SER A 224 -27.07 -40.99 -22.08
CA SER A 224 -27.69 -40.02 -22.99
C SER A 224 -29.19 -40.31 -23.10
N ASP A 225 -30.00 -39.26 -23.02
CA ASP A 225 -31.45 -39.33 -23.15
C ASP A 225 -31.92 -38.68 -24.45
N PHE A 226 -32.70 -39.41 -25.24
CA PHE A 226 -33.31 -38.93 -26.48
C PHE A 226 -34.83 -38.96 -26.36
N THR A 227 -35.48 -37.84 -26.68
CA THR A 227 -36.94 -37.71 -26.62
C THR A 227 -37.53 -37.29 -27.97
N LEU A 228 -38.55 -38.01 -28.40
CA LEU A 228 -39.35 -37.71 -29.59
C LEU A 228 -40.83 -37.61 -29.20
N GLN A 229 -41.49 -36.52 -29.56
CA GLN A 229 -42.93 -36.32 -29.41
C GLN A 229 -43.58 -36.06 -30.76
N MET A 230 -44.74 -36.65 -31.02
CA MET A 230 -45.49 -36.48 -32.28
C MET A 230 -46.96 -36.85 -32.12
N GLU A 231 -47.84 -36.17 -32.86
CA GLU A 231 -49.26 -36.51 -32.96
C GLU A 231 -49.47 -37.53 -34.09
N GLY A 232 -49.91 -38.73 -33.76
CA GLY A 232 -50.03 -39.84 -34.71
C GLY A 232 -51.48 -40.24 -35.00
N LYS A 233 -51.75 -40.65 -36.25
CA LYS A 233 -52.99 -41.32 -36.67
C LYS A 233 -52.66 -42.66 -37.35
N ASP A 234 -53.33 -43.73 -36.94
CA ASP A 234 -53.00 -45.10 -37.36
C ASP A 234 -51.49 -45.36 -37.19
N ILE A 235 -51.03 -45.19 -35.96
CA ILE A 235 -49.61 -45.18 -35.58
C ILE A 235 -48.96 -46.50 -36.00
N GLN A 236 -47.96 -46.39 -36.87
CA GLN A 236 -47.08 -47.48 -37.26
C GLN A 236 -45.66 -46.93 -37.30
N LEU A 237 -44.74 -47.60 -36.61
CA LEU A 237 -43.35 -47.18 -36.53
C LEU A 237 -42.48 -48.19 -37.29
N GLU A 238 -41.63 -47.67 -38.15
CA GLU A 238 -40.51 -48.45 -38.67
C GLU A 238 -39.49 -48.72 -37.54
N PRO A 239 -38.62 -49.73 -37.70
CA PRO A 239 -37.56 -50.01 -36.75
C PRO A 239 -36.73 -48.77 -36.39
N ILE A 240 -36.49 -48.57 -35.10
CA ILE A 240 -35.51 -47.59 -34.61
C ILE A 240 -34.13 -48.17 -34.87
N ASN A 241 -33.29 -47.44 -35.60
CA ASN A 241 -31.91 -47.84 -35.87
C ASN A 241 -30.99 -47.10 -34.92
N ILE A 242 -30.12 -47.82 -34.24
CA ILE A 242 -29.15 -47.27 -33.29
C ILE A 242 -27.78 -47.79 -33.71
N VAL A 243 -26.91 -46.89 -34.13
CA VAL A 243 -25.53 -47.20 -34.47
C VAL A 243 -24.66 -46.74 -33.32
N VAL A 244 -23.77 -47.60 -32.82
CA VAL A 244 -22.82 -47.26 -31.76
C VAL A 244 -21.43 -47.53 -32.29
N ILE A 245 -20.56 -46.52 -32.26
CA ILE A 245 -19.20 -46.60 -32.78
C ILE A 245 -18.24 -46.03 -31.74
N PRO A 246 -17.17 -46.75 -31.35
CA PRO A 246 -16.06 -46.15 -30.63
C PRO A 246 -15.48 -45.00 -31.45
N SER A 247 -15.44 -43.81 -30.88
CA SER A 247 -14.95 -42.62 -31.57
C SER A 247 -14.31 -41.68 -30.58
N GLU A 248 -13.21 -41.03 -30.95
CA GLU A 248 -12.67 -39.91 -30.18
C GLU A 248 -13.75 -38.85 -29.97
N ILE A 249 -13.81 -38.28 -28.77
CA ILE A 249 -14.58 -37.07 -28.51
C ILE A 249 -13.88 -35.88 -29.16
N PRO A 250 -14.63 -34.91 -29.72
CA PRO A 250 -14.04 -33.68 -30.21
C PRO A 250 -13.19 -33.00 -29.14
N ALA A 251 -12.04 -32.46 -29.54
CA ALA A 251 -11.16 -31.79 -28.62
C ALA A 251 -11.90 -30.67 -27.88
N ILE A 252 -11.76 -30.58 -26.57
CA ILE A 252 -12.38 -29.52 -25.77
C ILE A 252 -11.47 -28.29 -25.89
N THR A 253 -11.59 -27.59 -27.02
CA THR A 253 -10.72 -26.45 -27.39
C THR A 253 -10.69 -25.36 -26.32
N ASP A 254 -11.75 -25.21 -25.53
CA ASP A 254 -11.86 -24.20 -24.49
C ASP A 254 -10.96 -24.46 -23.27
N LEU A 255 -10.45 -25.69 -23.04
CA LEU A 255 -9.66 -26.00 -21.84
C LEU A 255 -8.25 -25.39 -21.89
N GLU A 256 -7.56 -25.49 -23.02
CA GLU A 256 -6.22 -24.91 -23.18
C GLU A 256 -6.27 -23.37 -23.17
N ASP A 257 -7.30 -22.78 -23.80
CA ASP A 257 -7.52 -21.33 -23.74
C ASP A 257 -7.88 -20.86 -22.31
N SER A 258 -8.72 -21.64 -21.60
CA SER A 258 -9.06 -21.36 -20.20
C SER A 258 -7.83 -21.41 -19.30
N LYS A 259 -6.95 -22.40 -19.50
CA LYS A 259 -5.68 -22.50 -18.78
C LYS A 259 -4.84 -21.23 -18.98
N LYS A 260 -4.62 -20.85 -20.23
CA LYS A 260 -3.83 -19.67 -20.57
C LYS A 260 -4.40 -18.40 -19.93
N ASN A 261 -5.72 -18.22 -19.97
CA ASN A 261 -6.37 -17.07 -19.36
C ASN A 261 -6.19 -17.05 -17.82
N LEU A 262 -6.25 -18.21 -17.17
CA LEU A 262 -5.99 -18.32 -15.73
C LEU A 262 -4.52 -18.04 -15.38
N GLU A 263 -3.57 -18.49 -16.20
CA GLU A 263 -2.14 -18.18 -16.05
C GLU A 263 -1.85 -16.67 -16.22
N GLU A 264 -2.48 -16.02 -17.21
CA GLU A 264 -2.42 -14.56 -17.37
C GLU A 264 -3.02 -13.82 -16.17
N PHE A 265 -4.15 -14.31 -15.64
CA PHE A 265 -4.79 -13.74 -14.45
C PHE A 265 -3.91 -13.90 -13.20
N ASP A 266 -3.28 -15.05 -13.00
CA ASP A 266 -2.30 -15.29 -11.92
C ASP A 266 -1.11 -14.33 -12.00
N SER A 267 -0.58 -14.11 -13.22
CA SER A 267 0.47 -13.12 -13.45
C SER A 267 0.03 -11.72 -13.03
N GLY A 268 -1.19 -11.30 -13.40
CA GLY A 268 -1.76 -10.03 -12.98
C GLY A 268 -1.88 -9.89 -11.45
N LEU A 269 -2.29 -10.97 -10.76
CA LEU A 269 -2.33 -11.00 -9.29
C LEU A 269 -0.93 -10.93 -8.67
N ALA A 270 0.08 -11.52 -9.31
CA ALA A 270 1.47 -11.39 -8.88
C ALA A 270 1.94 -9.93 -8.94
N GLU A 271 1.68 -9.23 -10.05
CA GLU A 271 2.00 -7.81 -10.21
C GLU A 271 1.27 -6.94 -9.17
N MET A 272 -0.02 -7.22 -8.90
CA MET A 272 -0.77 -6.54 -7.85
C MET A 272 -0.20 -6.79 -6.45
N SER A 273 0.25 -8.02 -6.16
CA SER A 273 0.88 -8.40 -4.89
C SER A 273 2.21 -7.65 -4.69
N ASP A 274 3.02 -7.54 -5.74
CA ASP A 274 4.28 -6.81 -5.70
C ASP A 274 4.07 -5.29 -5.58
N GLY A 275 3.14 -4.72 -6.36
CA GLY A 275 2.76 -3.31 -6.21
C GLY A 275 2.21 -2.99 -4.81
N SER A 276 1.48 -3.92 -4.20
CA SER A 276 1.03 -3.77 -2.80
C SER A 276 2.21 -3.73 -1.81
N LYS A 277 3.25 -4.55 -2.01
CA LYS A 277 4.48 -4.49 -1.19
C LYS A 277 5.18 -3.15 -1.33
N GLU A 278 5.31 -2.63 -2.55
CA GLU A 278 5.93 -1.32 -2.78
C GLU A 278 5.17 -0.20 -2.07
N ILE A 279 3.83 -0.24 -2.08
CA ILE A 279 3.00 0.73 -1.35
C ILE A 279 3.18 0.59 0.16
N ILE A 280 3.25 -0.64 0.70
CA ILE A 280 3.53 -0.89 2.13
C ILE A 280 4.88 -0.29 2.52
N GLU A 281 5.94 -0.61 1.78
CA GLU A 281 7.30 -0.07 2.04
C GLU A 281 7.35 1.45 1.90
N GLY A 282 6.67 2.02 0.90
CA GLY A 282 6.55 3.46 0.71
C GLY A 282 5.81 4.14 1.88
N SER A 283 4.74 3.52 2.37
CA SER A 283 3.94 4.01 3.50
C SER A 283 4.71 3.92 4.83
N GLU A 284 5.58 2.91 5.00
CA GLU A 284 6.52 2.82 6.12
C GLU A 284 7.53 3.97 6.09
N LYS A 285 8.21 4.17 4.95
CA LYS A 285 9.18 5.27 4.79
C LYS A 285 8.53 6.64 5.00
N LEU A 286 7.30 6.82 4.51
CA LEU A 286 6.51 8.04 4.74
C LEU A 286 6.18 8.21 6.23
N GLY A 287 5.74 7.15 6.91
CA GLY A 287 5.46 7.16 8.35
C GLY A 287 6.70 7.53 9.19
N ASP A 288 7.86 6.98 8.86
CA ASP A 288 9.13 7.33 9.51
C ASP A 288 9.50 8.80 9.28
N GLY A 289 9.33 9.30 8.04
CA GLY A 289 9.57 10.69 7.69
C GLY A 289 8.63 11.65 8.43
N LEU A 290 7.35 11.30 8.54
CA LEU A 290 6.36 12.07 9.29
C LEU A 290 6.63 12.05 10.79
N THR A 291 7.13 10.95 11.35
CA THR A 291 7.55 10.88 12.76
C THR A 291 8.71 11.82 13.02
N LYS A 292 9.75 11.82 12.16
CA LYS A 292 10.85 12.78 12.27
C LYS A 292 10.40 14.23 12.13
N LEU A 293 9.46 14.51 11.21
CA LEU A 293 8.90 15.84 11.04
C LEU A 293 8.10 16.28 12.27
N LYS A 294 7.34 15.38 12.90
CA LYS A 294 6.62 15.63 14.15
C LYS A 294 7.58 15.97 15.29
N ASP A 295 8.65 15.20 15.43
CA ASP A 295 9.66 15.44 16.46
C ASP A 295 10.34 16.81 16.25
N GLY A 296 10.81 17.08 15.02
CA GLY A 296 11.41 18.37 14.69
C GLY A 296 10.45 19.56 14.82
N SER A 297 9.14 19.35 14.58
CA SER A 297 8.12 20.38 14.80
C SER A 297 7.91 20.63 16.30
N SER A 298 7.97 19.58 17.12
CA SER A 298 7.90 19.70 18.59
C SER A 298 9.11 20.46 19.13
N ASP A 299 10.31 20.15 18.62
CA ASP A 299 11.53 20.86 18.96
C ASP A 299 11.45 22.35 18.60
N LEU A 300 10.91 22.67 17.41
CA LEU A 300 10.69 24.05 16.99
C LEU A 300 9.71 24.79 17.91
N VAL A 301 8.58 24.17 18.26
CA VAL A 301 7.60 24.75 19.19
C VAL A 301 8.25 25.05 20.55
N ASN A 302 9.04 24.11 21.07
CA ASN A 302 9.76 24.28 22.33
C ASN A 302 10.79 25.42 22.25
N ALA A 303 11.59 25.47 21.19
CA ALA A 303 12.59 26.52 20.99
C ALA A 303 11.95 27.92 20.89
N ILE A 304 10.83 28.07 20.18
CA ILE A 304 10.09 29.34 20.13
C ILE A 304 9.52 29.69 21.52
N SER A 305 9.05 28.70 22.29
CA SER A 305 8.60 28.94 23.67
C SER A 305 9.73 29.45 24.57
N GLU A 306 10.95 28.90 24.43
CA GLU A 306 12.13 29.36 25.16
C GLU A 306 12.53 30.78 24.76
N ILE A 307 12.47 31.11 23.46
CA ILE A 307 12.68 32.47 22.96
C ILE A 307 11.65 33.44 23.56
N ASN A 308 10.36 33.08 23.56
CA ASN A 308 9.31 33.88 24.17
C ASN A 308 9.59 34.13 25.65
N HIS A 309 10.00 33.09 26.39
CA HIS A 309 10.35 33.24 27.80
C HIS A 309 11.55 34.18 27.99
N GLY A 310 12.61 34.04 27.19
CA GLY A 310 13.77 34.93 27.23
C GLY A 310 13.43 36.38 26.91
N LEU A 311 12.55 36.62 25.94
CA LEU A 311 12.08 37.96 25.58
C LEU A 311 11.20 38.58 26.68
N TYR A 312 10.39 37.77 27.36
CA TYR A 312 9.64 38.21 28.55
C TYR A 312 10.60 38.70 29.66
N VAL A 313 11.61 37.91 30.00
CA VAL A 313 12.63 38.28 31.01
C VAL A 313 13.42 39.52 30.58
N LEU A 314 13.74 39.63 29.29
CA LEU A 314 14.42 40.80 28.73
C LEU A 314 13.54 42.05 28.83
N SER A 315 12.23 41.92 28.61
CA SER A 315 11.27 43.01 28.79
C SER A 315 11.24 43.50 30.24
N GLU A 316 11.15 42.59 31.22
CA GLU A 316 11.20 42.96 32.65
C GLU A 316 12.52 43.67 33.00
N SER A 317 13.65 43.14 32.51
CA SER A 317 14.96 43.76 32.71
C SER A 317 15.08 45.15 32.06
N ASN A 318 14.36 45.36 30.95
CA ASN A 318 14.31 46.64 30.26
C ASN A 318 13.56 47.70 31.08
N ASP A 319 12.49 47.31 31.77
CA ASP A 319 11.72 48.17 32.68
C ASP A 319 12.54 48.59 33.90
N ASP A 320 13.31 47.65 34.48
CA ASP A 320 14.23 47.95 35.59
C ASP A 320 15.30 48.96 35.18
N MET A 321 15.90 48.77 34.00
CA MET A 321 16.91 49.69 33.49
C MET A 321 16.31 51.05 33.11
N SER A 322 15.09 51.08 32.56
CA SER A 322 14.34 52.33 32.30
C SER A 322 14.14 53.12 33.59
N SER A 323 13.76 52.43 34.68
CA SER A 323 13.63 53.01 36.02
C SER A 323 14.98 53.56 36.53
N GLY A 324 16.06 52.79 36.41
CA GLY A 324 17.41 53.24 36.80
C GLY A 324 17.89 54.48 36.03
N PHE A 325 17.58 54.58 34.74
CA PHE A 325 17.85 55.80 33.97
C PHE A 325 17.05 56.99 34.48
N GLN A 326 15.77 56.81 34.81
CA GLN A 326 14.96 57.88 35.38
C GLN A 326 15.51 58.36 36.72
N GLU A 327 15.96 57.45 37.59
CA GLU A 327 16.61 57.79 38.86
C GLU A 327 17.88 58.63 38.66
N ILE A 328 18.76 58.22 37.74
CA ILE A 328 19.97 58.99 37.40
C ILE A 328 19.59 60.37 36.87
N GLY A 329 18.63 60.45 35.94
CA GLY A 329 18.16 61.73 35.39
C GLY A 329 17.63 62.67 36.47
N ASN A 330 16.86 62.14 37.42
CA ASN A 330 16.35 62.91 38.56
C ASN A 330 17.50 63.40 39.47
N GLY A 331 18.47 62.55 39.79
CA GLY A 331 19.63 62.93 40.59
C GLY A 331 20.51 64.00 39.95
N LEU A 332 20.71 63.94 38.62
CA LEU A 332 21.45 64.96 37.88
C LEU A 332 20.72 66.32 37.91
N ASN A 333 19.39 66.32 37.73
CA ASN A 333 18.58 67.53 37.83
C ASN A 333 18.60 68.13 39.25
N GLU A 334 18.53 67.28 40.28
CA GLU A 334 18.63 67.71 41.67
C GLU A 334 20.00 68.35 41.96
N PHE A 335 21.09 67.73 41.51
CA PHE A 335 22.44 68.28 41.67
C PHE A 335 22.58 69.66 41.01
N THR A 336 22.12 69.82 39.77
CA THR A 336 22.15 71.09 39.04
C THR A 336 21.35 72.18 39.76
N ARG A 337 20.19 71.84 40.31
CA ARG A 337 19.36 72.76 41.10
C ARG A 337 20.06 73.19 42.38
N ASN A 338 20.54 72.24 43.17
CA ASN A 338 21.21 72.50 44.45
C ASN A 338 22.52 73.29 44.23
N GLY A 339 23.27 72.97 43.18
CA GLY A 339 24.47 73.73 42.80
C GLY A 339 24.16 75.20 42.48
N SER A 340 23.05 75.47 41.79
CA SER A 340 22.61 76.84 41.49
C SER A 340 22.25 77.62 42.77
N GLU A 341 21.62 76.96 43.75
CA GLU A 341 21.34 77.56 45.05
C GLU A 341 22.63 77.93 45.80
N VAL A 342 23.65 77.06 45.77
CA VAL A 342 24.96 77.35 46.36
C VAL A 342 25.65 78.52 45.67
N ILE A 343 25.62 78.59 44.33
CA ILE A 343 26.17 79.75 43.58
C ILE A 343 25.51 81.05 44.05
N ASN A 344 24.19 81.08 44.16
CA ASN A 344 23.46 82.26 44.60
C ASN A 344 23.87 82.67 46.03
N ALA A 345 24.02 81.70 46.94
CA ALA A 345 24.49 81.96 48.31
C ALA A 345 25.93 82.51 48.34
N VAL A 346 26.83 81.97 47.50
CA VAL A 346 28.21 82.46 47.39
C VAL A 346 28.24 83.89 46.85
N GLN A 347 27.44 84.21 45.83
CA GLN A 347 27.31 85.57 45.29
C GLN A 347 26.79 86.57 46.34
N GLN A 348 25.84 86.15 47.18
CA GLN A 348 25.37 86.98 48.28
C GLN A 348 26.48 87.21 49.32
N LEU A 349 27.26 86.17 49.64
CA LEU A 349 28.39 86.29 50.57
C LEU A 349 29.49 87.22 50.03
N THR A 350 29.85 87.12 48.74
CA THR A 350 30.85 88.02 48.14
C THR A 350 30.40 89.47 48.15
N SER A 351 29.11 89.74 47.93
CA SER A 351 28.52 91.07 48.08
C SER A 351 28.60 91.59 49.51
N ASN A 352 28.31 90.75 50.52
CA ASN A 352 28.44 91.13 51.93
C ASN A 352 29.90 91.43 52.32
N LEU A 353 30.86 90.64 51.82
CA LEU A 353 32.29 90.86 52.07
C LEU A 353 32.79 92.18 51.48
N GLU A 354 32.26 92.58 50.33
CA GLU A 354 32.53 93.91 49.76
C GLU A 354 32.01 95.04 50.67
N GLY A 355 30.82 94.86 51.24
CA GLY A 355 30.29 95.77 52.27
C GLY A 355 31.20 95.88 53.50
N ILE A 356 31.68 94.74 54.02
CA ILE A 356 32.62 94.69 55.17
C ILE A 356 33.93 95.40 54.82
N LYS A 357 34.52 95.10 53.65
CA LYS A 357 35.75 95.74 53.18
C LYS A 357 35.61 97.25 53.15
N ASN A 358 34.52 97.76 52.57
CA ASN A 358 34.25 99.20 52.52
C ASN A 358 34.16 99.83 53.92
N GLY A 359 33.52 99.15 54.88
CA GLY A 359 33.46 99.60 56.28
C GLY A 359 34.83 99.61 56.98
N LEU A 360 35.68 98.62 56.70
CA LEU A 360 37.05 98.56 57.19
C LEU A 360 37.89 99.70 56.60
N ASP A 361 37.81 99.95 55.29
CA ASP A 361 38.53 101.05 54.65
C ASP A 361 38.14 102.42 55.23
N GLN A 362 36.84 102.63 55.49
CA GLN A 362 36.34 103.82 56.17
C GLN A 362 36.87 103.94 57.60
N SER A 363 36.95 102.82 58.34
CA SER A 363 37.46 102.78 59.71
C SER A 363 38.96 103.08 59.76
N ALA A 364 39.75 102.54 58.83
CA ALA A 364 41.17 102.86 58.69
C ALA A 364 41.39 104.35 58.38
N ALA A 365 40.59 104.91 57.46
CA ALA A 365 40.62 106.34 57.16
C ALA A 365 40.28 107.20 58.39
N GLY A 366 39.32 106.78 59.21
CA GLY A 366 38.98 107.42 60.48
C GLY A 366 40.11 107.39 61.50
N ALA A 367 40.75 106.23 61.69
CA ALA A 367 41.91 106.07 62.58
C ALA A 367 43.09 106.94 62.13
N SER A 368 43.37 106.98 60.81
CA SER A 368 44.41 107.87 60.25
C SER A 368 44.12 109.36 60.52
N ARG A 369 42.85 109.79 60.42
CA ARG A 369 42.46 111.16 60.77
C ARG A 369 42.65 111.47 62.25
N LEU A 370 42.35 110.53 63.14
CA LEU A 370 42.59 110.68 64.58
C LEU A 370 44.08 110.75 64.91
N SER A 371 44.91 109.92 64.25
CA SER A 371 46.37 110.00 64.37
C SER A 371 46.88 111.38 63.96
N GLN A 372 46.42 111.90 62.81
CA GLN A 372 46.80 113.25 62.36
C GLN A 372 46.40 114.32 63.38
N GLY A 373 45.18 114.27 63.93
CA GLY A 373 44.75 115.21 64.96
C GLY A 373 45.59 115.14 66.25
N ALA A 374 46.04 113.93 66.63
CA ALA A 374 46.94 113.74 67.76
C ALA A 374 48.35 114.30 67.46
N ASP A 375 48.86 114.16 66.23
CA ASP A 375 50.10 114.79 65.79
C ASP A 375 49.98 116.32 65.80
N ASP A 376 48.87 116.87 65.28
CA ASP A 376 48.60 118.30 65.28
C ASP A 376 48.55 118.85 66.73
N MET A 377 47.94 118.10 67.64
CA MET A 377 47.92 118.42 69.07
C MET A 377 49.33 118.39 69.67
N ALA A 378 50.16 117.40 69.35
CA ALA A 378 51.56 117.34 69.79
C ALA A 378 52.36 118.56 69.31
N VAL A 379 52.14 119.01 68.06
CA VAL A 379 52.75 120.24 67.54
C VAL A 379 52.31 121.48 68.33
N ALA A 380 51.02 121.59 68.67
CA ALA A 380 50.53 122.70 69.50
C ALA A 380 51.10 122.66 70.93
N ILE A 381 51.22 121.47 71.53
CA ILE A 381 51.82 121.29 72.86
C ILE A 381 53.30 121.69 72.85
N GLU A 382 54.02 121.42 71.77
CA GLU A 382 55.41 121.86 71.62
C GLU A 382 55.53 123.40 71.67
N GLN A 383 54.56 124.12 71.10
CA GLN A 383 54.50 125.58 71.22
C GLN A 383 54.30 126.01 72.69
N LEU A 384 53.39 125.36 73.43
CA LEU A 384 53.19 125.61 74.86
C LEU A 384 54.45 125.29 75.68
N ARG A 385 55.16 124.22 75.34
CA ARG A 385 56.42 123.83 75.98
C ARG A 385 57.49 124.91 75.82
N ASN A 386 57.58 125.51 74.64
CA ASN A 386 58.48 126.65 74.40
C ASN A 386 58.08 127.87 75.24
N ILE A 387 56.78 128.18 75.35
CA ILE A 387 56.29 129.27 76.22
C ILE A 387 56.63 129.00 77.70
N ASN A 388 56.36 127.79 78.20
CA ASN A 388 56.67 127.40 79.57
C ASN A 388 58.19 127.41 79.84
N THR A 389 59.03 127.05 78.86
CA THR A 389 60.49 127.18 78.96
C THR A 389 60.92 128.64 79.16
N ASN A 390 60.33 129.57 78.40
CA ASN A 390 60.58 131.00 78.59
C ASN A 390 60.08 131.49 79.96
N LEU A 391 58.89 131.03 80.40
CA LEU A 391 58.36 131.35 81.73
C LEU A 391 59.28 130.83 82.85
N MET A 392 59.74 129.59 82.76
CA MET A 392 60.70 128.98 83.68
C MET A 392 61.98 129.80 83.77
N ALA A 393 62.52 130.29 82.64
CA ALA A 393 63.69 131.15 82.63
C ALA A 393 63.46 132.49 83.35
N ILE A 394 62.29 133.12 83.14
CA ILE A 394 61.89 134.36 83.84
C ILE A 394 61.78 134.12 85.35
N VAL A 395 61.04 133.09 85.76
CA VAL A 395 60.79 132.80 87.17
C VAL A 395 62.06 132.35 87.89
N GLN A 396 62.95 131.59 87.24
CA GLN A 396 64.27 131.28 87.77
C GLN A 396 65.12 132.54 87.97
N GLY A 397 65.03 133.51 87.05
CA GLY A 397 65.66 134.82 87.21
C GLY A 397 65.16 135.61 88.43
N LEU A 398 63.85 135.52 88.72
CA LEU A 398 63.25 136.09 89.94
C LEU A 398 63.72 135.37 91.21
N VAL A 399 63.75 134.04 91.23
CA VAL A 399 64.28 133.28 92.37
C VAL A 399 65.75 133.60 92.62
N ASN A 400 66.54 133.78 91.56
CA ASN A 400 67.96 134.13 91.68
C ASN A 400 68.18 135.57 92.19
N SER A 401 67.23 136.49 92.00
CA SER A 401 67.35 137.87 92.48
C SER A 401 67.01 138.02 93.97
N ASP A 402 66.08 137.20 94.50
CA ASP A 402 65.80 137.06 95.93
C ASP A 402 65.42 135.61 96.29
N PRO A 403 66.40 134.78 96.72
CA PRO A 403 66.17 133.37 97.03
C PRO A 403 65.25 133.14 98.23
N THR A 404 65.06 134.14 99.10
CA THR A 404 64.26 134.03 100.34
C THR A 404 62.79 134.39 100.15
N ASN A 405 62.41 134.89 98.96
CA ASN A 405 61.05 135.31 98.68
C ASN A 405 60.11 134.09 98.45
N PRO A 406 59.12 133.85 99.33
CA PRO A 406 58.25 132.68 99.23
C PRO A 406 57.36 132.71 97.98
N THR A 407 57.01 133.90 97.48
CA THR A 407 56.21 134.06 96.26
C THR A 407 57.00 133.63 95.02
N TYR A 408 58.30 133.96 94.95
CA TYR A 408 59.15 133.54 93.82
C TYR A 408 59.35 132.02 93.80
N GLN A 409 59.58 131.41 94.97
CA GLN A 409 59.67 129.95 95.10
C GLN A 409 58.35 129.24 94.72
N GLN A 410 57.20 129.81 95.10
CA GLN A 410 55.89 129.26 94.73
C GLN A 410 55.64 129.34 93.22
N LEU A 411 55.94 130.47 92.59
CA LEU A 411 55.82 130.62 91.12
C LEU A 411 56.72 129.64 90.38
N TYR A 412 57.93 129.38 90.89
CA TYR A 412 58.85 128.40 90.31
C TYR A 412 58.29 126.98 90.38
N GLY A 413 57.73 126.60 91.53
CA GLY A 413 57.06 125.31 91.70
C GLY A 413 55.86 125.14 90.77
N LEU A 414 55.06 126.18 90.58
CA LEU A 414 53.91 126.16 89.66
C LEU A 414 54.35 126.03 88.19
N ALA A 415 55.34 126.81 87.74
CA ALA A 415 55.85 126.72 86.37
C ALA A 415 56.48 125.35 86.07
N THR A 416 57.15 124.74 87.08
CA THR A 416 57.68 123.37 86.98
C THR A 416 56.55 122.34 86.87
N ALA A 417 55.50 122.48 87.68
CA ALA A 417 54.34 121.59 87.63
C ALA A 417 53.59 121.70 86.29
N GLU A 418 53.44 122.91 85.74
CA GLU A 418 52.90 123.14 84.40
C GLU A 418 53.74 122.46 83.32
N GLY A 419 55.08 122.57 83.37
CA GLY A 419 55.97 121.87 82.46
C GLY A 419 55.85 120.35 82.53
N ALA A 420 55.66 119.79 83.73
CA ALA A 420 55.39 118.36 83.91
C ALA A 420 54.04 117.95 83.29
N LEU A 421 52.99 118.76 83.44
CA LEU A 421 51.69 118.54 82.80
C LEU A 421 51.78 118.59 81.27
N ILE A 422 52.48 119.59 80.71
CA ILE A 422 52.73 119.72 79.27
C ILE A 422 53.41 118.46 78.72
N ASN A 423 54.46 117.97 79.40
CA ASN A 423 55.14 116.74 79.00
C ASN A 423 54.22 115.52 79.07
N GLY A 424 53.41 115.38 80.12
CA GLY A 424 52.46 114.27 80.25
C GLY A 424 51.41 114.27 79.14
N VAL A 425 50.87 115.45 78.81
CA VAL A 425 49.91 115.62 77.71
C VAL A 425 50.57 115.35 76.35
N ASN A 426 51.83 115.75 76.14
CA ASN A 426 52.59 115.43 74.92
C ASN A 426 52.82 113.92 74.76
N THR A 427 53.25 113.24 75.82
CA THR A 427 53.41 111.77 75.82
C THR A 427 52.08 111.08 75.53
N GLY A 428 50.97 111.57 76.11
CA GLY A 428 49.63 111.09 75.82
C GLY A 428 49.24 111.25 74.35
N ALA A 429 49.49 112.42 73.75
CA ALA A 429 49.20 112.69 72.35
C ALA A 429 50.05 111.81 71.40
N GLN A 430 51.35 111.65 71.67
CA GLN A 430 52.23 110.77 70.90
C GLN A 430 51.81 109.31 71.01
N GLY A 431 51.46 108.84 72.20
CA GLY A 431 50.93 107.49 72.42
C GLY A 431 49.61 107.26 71.69
N ALA A 432 48.70 108.24 71.70
CA ALA A 432 47.46 108.18 70.95
C ALA A 432 47.72 108.14 69.42
N SER A 433 48.64 108.96 68.91
CA SER A 433 49.01 108.94 67.49
C SER A 433 49.58 107.59 67.07
N ALA A 434 50.55 107.06 67.82
CA ALA A 434 51.14 105.75 67.57
C ALA A 434 50.07 104.64 67.58
N GLY A 435 49.23 104.60 68.61
CA GLY A 435 48.16 103.60 68.72
C GLY A 435 47.13 103.70 67.59
N MET A 436 46.81 104.91 67.11
CA MET A 436 45.92 105.10 65.96
C MET A 436 46.55 104.67 64.64
N ARG A 437 47.88 104.82 64.47
CA ARG A 437 48.60 104.30 63.31
C ARG A 437 48.62 102.78 63.30
N ASP A 438 48.89 102.16 64.44
CA ASP A 438 48.87 100.70 64.59
C ASP A 438 47.47 100.13 64.32
N LEU A 439 46.43 100.80 64.84
CA LEU A 439 45.04 100.43 64.56
C LEU A 439 44.72 100.56 63.07
N SER A 440 45.09 101.67 62.43
CA SER A 440 44.87 101.88 60.99
C SER A 440 45.56 100.79 60.16
N ALA A 441 46.82 100.48 60.47
CA ALA A 441 47.57 99.41 59.81
C ALA A 441 46.91 98.03 60.00
N GLY A 442 46.46 97.72 61.22
CA GLY A 442 45.74 96.47 61.52
C GLY A 442 44.42 96.36 60.76
N ILE A 443 43.65 97.45 60.66
CA ILE A 443 42.40 97.48 59.87
C ILE A 443 42.70 97.32 58.37
N SER A 444 43.76 97.93 57.85
CA SER A 444 44.17 97.74 56.45
C SER A 444 44.56 96.29 56.15
N LEU A 445 45.27 95.62 57.06
CA LEU A 445 45.59 94.19 56.93
C LEU A 445 44.31 93.33 56.93
N LEU A 446 43.35 93.64 57.82
CA LEU A 446 42.07 92.93 57.84
C LEU A 446 41.26 93.18 56.55
N SER A 447 41.26 94.41 56.03
CA SER A 447 40.61 94.75 54.75
C SER A 447 41.22 93.96 53.58
N ALA A 448 42.55 93.83 53.54
CA ALA A 448 43.24 92.99 52.56
C ALA A 448 42.83 91.51 52.70
N GLY A 449 42.81 90.96 53.92
CA GLY A 449 42.38 89.58 54.17
C GLY A 449 40.92 89.30 53.78
N VAL A 450 40.01 90.26 54.01
CA VAL A 450 38.61 90.19 53.54
C VAL A 450 38.55 90.18 52.01
N ASN A 451 39.39 90.99 51.35
CA ASN A 451 39.47 91.04 49.90
C ASN A 451 40.01 89.73 49.30
N ASP A 452 41.04 89.13 49.91
CA ASP A 452 41.58 87.84 49.48
C ASP A 452 40.55 86.71 49.65
N TYR A 453 39.83 86.70 50.78
CA TYR A 453 38.74 85.75 51.02
C TYR A 453 37.60 85.92 50.00
N LYS A 454 37.22 87.16 49.66
CA LYS A 454 36.27 87.46 48.57
C LYS A 454 36.74 86.86 47.25
N GLY A 455 38.01 87.08 46.87
CA GLY A 455 38.59 86.52 45.64
C GLY A 455 38.56 84.98 45.62
N GLY A 456 38.85 84.33 46.75
CA GLY A 456 38.73 82.88 46.90
C GLY A 456 37.28 82.38 46.71
N MET A 457 36.29 83.10 47.24
CA MET A 457 34.88 82.77 47.07
C MET A 457 34.41 82.97 45.61
N GLU A 458 34.89 83.98 44.92
CA GLU A 458 34.61 84.20 43.48
C GLU A 458 35.19 83.06 42.63
N GLN A 459 36.42 82.62 42.92
CA GLN A 459 37.02 81.47 42.25
C GLN A 459 36.25 80.16 42.53
N PHE A 460 35.84 79.94 43.78
CA PHE A 460 34.98 78.81 44.14
C PHE A 460 33.67 78.82 43.35
N SER A 461 33.00 79.98 43.27
CA SER A 461 31.78 80.14 42.47
C SER A 461 32.00 79.83 40.99
N SER A 462 33.11 80.30 40.41
CA SER A 462 33.43 80.04 39.00
C SER A 462 33.65 78.55 38.72
N ASN A 463 34.39 77.86 39.59
CA ASN A 463 34.60 76.42 39.48
C ASN A 463 33.29 75.64 39.65
N LEU A 464 32.41 76.08 40.56
CA LEU A 464 31.09 75.47 40.75
C LEU A 464 30.20 75.62 39.50
N ILE A 465 30.23 76.78 38.82
CA ILE A 465 29.54 76.99 37.55
C ILE A 465 30.02 75.99 36.49
N LEU A 466 31.33 75.83 36.33
CA LEU A 466 31.91 74.87 35.37
C LEU A 466 31.50 73.42 35.69
N MET A 467 31.45 73.07 36.98
CA MET A 467 30.98 71.76 37.41
C MET A 467 29.51 71.55 37.04
N ILE A 468 28.63 72.51 37.33
CA ILE A 468 27.19 72.41 36.97
C ILE A 468 27.02 72.25 35.46
N GLN A 469 27.71 73.05 34.64
CA GLN A 469 27.66 72.93 33.19
C GLN A 469 28.09 71.54 32.70
N SER A 470 29.06 70.91 33.38
CA SER A 470 29.47 69.54 33.08
C SER A 470 28.40 68.51 33.45
N PHE A 471 27.68 68.72 34.55
CA PHE A 471 26.54 67.87 34.95
C PHE A 471 25.33 68.05 34.04
N GLU A 472 25.09 69.25 33.49
CA GLU A 472 24.07 69.49 32.46
C GLU A 472 24.39 68.72 31.17
N LEU A 473 25.65 68.71 30.74
CA LEU A 473 26.10 67.89 29.60
C LEU A 473 25.89 66.39 29.88
N LEU A 474 26.19 65.95 31.10
CA LEU A 474 25.95 64.57 31.53
C LEU A 474 24.45 64.23 31.50
N ALA A 475 23.58 65.13 31.96
CA ALA A 475 22.13 64.98 31.90
C ALA A 475 21.63 64.87 30.45
N GLY A 476 22.14 65.70 29.55
CA GLY A 476 21.83 65.60 28.12
C GLY A 476 22.33 64.31 27.47
N GLY A 477 23.48 63.79 27.90
CA GLY A 477 23.99 62.48 27.51
C GLY A 477 23.09 61.33 28.00
N GLN A 478 22.75 61.35 29.28
CA GLN A 478 21.90 60.35 29.93
C GLN A 478 20.48 60.34 29.32
N SER A 479 19.89 61.50 29.04
CA SER A 479 18.58 61.60 28.39
C SER A 479 18.55 60.95 27.00
N ARG A 480 19.60 61.15 26.19
CA ARG A 480 19.73 60.48 24.88
C ARG A 480 19.87 58.97 25.02
N LEU A 481 20.65 58.51 26.00
CA LEU A 481 20.80 57.08 26.29
C LEU A 481 19.47 56.46 26.73
N PHE A 482 18.72 57.15 27.59
CA PHE A 482 17.38 56.74 28.02
C PHE A 482 16.41 56.62 26.83
N SER A 483 16.36 57.62 25.94
CA SER A 483 15.51 57.55 24.74
C SER A 483 15.89 56.41 23.79
N ALA A 484 17.18 56.10 23.65
CA ALA A 484 17.62 54.96 22.85
C ALA A 484 17.25 53.62 23.52
N TRP A 485 17.30 53.56 24.85
CA TRP A 485 16.90 52.38 25.62
C TRP A 485 15.39 52.11 25.53
N GLU A 486 14.56 53.16 25.57
CA GLU A 486 13.11 53.05 25.35
C GLU A 486 12.79 52.48 23.96
N GLN A 487 13.52 52.91 22.91
CA GLN A 487 13.37 52.36 21.56
C GLN A 487 13.78 50.88 21.49
N TYR A 488 14.87 50.51 22.17
CA TYR A 488 15.30 49.11 22.28
C TYR A 488 14.22 48.26 22.96
N GLY A 489 13.66 48.74 24.08
CA GLY A 489 12.54 48.09 24.76
C GLY A 489 11.32 47.89 23.87
N GLY A 490 10.93 48.91 23.11
CA GLY A 490 9.84 48.80 22.12
C GLY A 490 10.11 47.72 21.07
N ALA A 491 11.33 47.65 20.53
CA ALA A 491 11.72 46.62 19.56
C ALA A 491 11.73 45.20 20.17
N VAL A 492 12.13 45.06 21.44
CA VAL A 492 12.01 43.77 22.18
C VAL A 492 10.54 43.37 22.32
N GLY A 493 9.65 44.32 22.62
CA GLY A 493 8.21 44.11 22.68
C GLY A 493 7.62 43.64 21.34
N GLU A 494 7.96 44.31 20.23
CA GLU A 494 7.53 43.91 18.88
C GLU A 494 8.02 42.49 18.52
N LEU A 495 9.26 42.18 18.86
CA LEU A 495 9.83 40.85 18.63
C LEU A 495 9.06 39.79 19.44
N PHE A 496 8.77 40.06 20.72
CA PHE A 496 7.98 39.18 21.59
C PHE A 496 6.56 38.93 21.07
N GLU A 497 5.89 39.97 20.56
CA GLU A 497 4.59 39.81 19.92
C GLU A 497 4.68 38.94 18.66
N GLY A 498 5.72 39.15 17.84
CA GLY A 498 5.96 38.36 16.63
C GLY A 498 6.21 36.89 16.93
N THR A 499 7.06 36.59 17.92
CA THR A 499 7.38 35.21 18.31
C THR A 499 6.22 34.50 19.02
N ASN A 500 5.36 35.24 19.74
CA ASN A 500 4.11 34.69 20.26
C ASN A 500 3.10 34.35 19.16
N LYS A 501 2.98 35.20 18.12
CA LYS A 501 2.13 34.89 16.95
C LYS A 501 2.65 33.65 16.22
N LEU A 502 3.96 33.59 15.98
CA LEU A 502 4.59 32.41 15.38
C LEU A 502 4.32 31.15 16.20
N TYR A 503 4.52 31.21 17.52
CA TYR A 503 4.21 30.11 18.44
C TYR A 503 2.78 29.61 18.29
N ALA A 504 1.80 30.53 18.28
CA ALA A 504 0.39 30.19 18.13
C ALA A 504 0.12 29.46 16.80
N GLU A 505 0.69 29.94 15.70
CA GLU A 505 0.52 29.34 14.36
C GLU A 505 1.14 27.95 14.25
N ILE A 506 2.29 27.71 14.88
CA ILE A 506 3.00 26.41 14.78
C ILE A 506 2.63 25.42 15.88
N SER A 507 1.92 25.85 16.93
CA SER A 507 1.63 25.04 18.12
C SER A 507 0.87 23.74 17.82
N SER A 508 0.00 23.72 16.82
CA SER A 508 -0.75 22.52 16.42
C SER A 508 0.02 21.59 15.48
N MET A 509 1.11 22.06 14.88
CA MET A 509 1.82 21.35 13.82
C MET A 509 2.31 19.95 14.24
N PRO A 510 2.86 19.73 15.45
CA PRO A 510 3.22 18.37 15.89
C PRO A 510 2.02 17.41 15.95
N GLU A 511 0.84 17.90 16.37
CA GLU A 511 -0.37 17.10 16.44
C GLU A 511 -0.88 16.75 15.03
N ASP A 512 -0.91 17.74 14.13
CA ASP A 512 -1.40 17.58 12.77
C ASP A 512 -0.50 16.67 11.93
N VAL A 513 0.83 16.77 12.10
CA VAL A 513 1.78 15.82 11.51
C VAL A 513 1.61 14.43 12.12
N GLY A 514 1.28 14.33 13.41
CA GLY A 514 0.91 13.08 14.06
C GLY A 514 -0.29 12.40 13.39
N LYS A 515 -1.35 13.15 13.07
CA LYS A 515 -2.53 12.62 12.36
C LYS A 515 -2.17 12.11 10.96
N LEU A 516 -1.25 12.78 10.27
CA LEU A 516 -0.74 12.29 8.97
C LEU A 516 0.03 10.98 9.11
N ALA A 517 0.88 10.86 10.15
CA ALA A 517 1.61 9.61 10.43
C ALA A 517 0.64 8.46 10.71
N ASP A 518 -0.38 8.70 11.53
CA ASP A 518 -1.44 7.72 11.81
C ASP A 518 -2.20 7.31 10.53
N GLY A 519 -2.50 8.28 9.66
CA GLY A 519 -3.11 8.02 8.35
C GLY A 519 -2.24 7.13 7.45
N SER A 520 -0.93 7.38 7.40
CA SER A 520 0.02 6.54 6.66
C SER A 520 0.07 5.11 7.21
N SER A 521 0.02 4.95 8.53
CA SER A 521 -0.05 3.62 9.17
C SER A 521 -1.33 2.87 8.78
N LYS A 522 -2.48 3.55 8.76
CA LYS A 522 -3.75 2.95 8.32
C LYS A 522 -3.74 2.54 6.86
N ILE A 523 -3.10 3.32 5.97
CA ILE A 523 -2.93 2.93 4.56
C ILE A 523 -2.09 1.65 4.47
N LYS A 524 -0.96 1.60 5.17
CA LYS A 524 -0.10 0.41 5.24
C LYS A 524 -0.88 -0.82 5.69
N GLU A 525 -1.60 -0.73 6.81
CA GLU A 525 -2.42 -1.81 7.35
C GLU A 525 -3.52 -2.26 6.36
N GLY A 526 -4.21 -1.31 5.73
CA GLY A 526 -5.25 -1.60 4.74
C GLY A 526 -4.72 -2.31 3.50
N ILE A 527 -3.56 -1.90 2.97
CA ILE A 527 -2.93 -2.53 1.81
C ILE A 527 -2.35 -3.91 2.18
N GLN A 528 -1.79 -4.06 3.37
CA GLN A 528 -1.35 -5.35 3.88
C GLN A 528 -2.53 -6.34 3.94
N LYS A 529 -3.67 -5.89 4.47
CA LYS A 529 -4.90 -6.68 4.50
C LYS A 529 -5.41 -7.03 3.10
N LEU A 530 -5.45 -6.06 2.17
CA LEU A 530 -5.84 -6.31 0.78
C LEU A 530 -4.96 -7.37 0.12
N LYS A 531 -3.65 -7.32 0.37
CA LYS A 531 -2.69 -8.29 -0.15
C LYS A 531 -2.92 -9.67 0.45
N GLU A 532 -2.93 -9.79 1.78
CA GLU A 532 -2.97 -11.07 2.49
C GLU A 532 -4.34 -11.76 2.40
N GLU A 533 -5.44 -11.01 2.62
CA GLU A 533 -6.79 -11.58 2.65
C GLU A 533 -7.51 -11.53 1.30
N GLY A 534 -7.02 -10.73 0.36
CA GLY A 534 -7.63 -10.56 -0.96
C GLY A 534 -6.80 -11.19 -2.08
N ILE A 535 -5.67 -10.57 -2.41
CA ILE A 535 -4.86 -10.94 -3.58
C ILE A 535 -4.31 -12.36 -3.43
N ASP A 536 -3.69 -12.67 -2.28
CA ASP A 536 -3.04 -13.97 -2.07
C ASP A 536 -4.08 -15.12 -1.99
N GLU A 537 -5.27 -14.86 -1.43
CA GLU A 537 -6.38 -15.83 -1.39
C GLU A 537 -6.95 -16.12 -2.79
N ILE A 538 -7.24 -15.07 -3.57
CA ILE A 538 -7.70 -15.23 -4.97
C ILE A 538 -6.65 -15.98 -5.78
N LYS A 539 -5.36 -15.64 -5.60
CA LYS A 539 -4.25 -16.30 -6.28
C LYS A 539 -4.23 -17.80 -5.98
N SER A 540 -4.42 -18.19 -4.73
CA SER A 540 -4.49 -19.61 -4.34
C SER A 540 -5.63 -20.35 -5.07
N GLN A 541 -6.80 -19.74 -5.19
CA GLN A 541 -7.95 -20.34 -5.88
C GLN A 541 -7.73 -20.42 -7.40
N VAL A 542 -7.06 -19.44 -8.00
CA VAL A 542 -6.70 -19.46 -9.42
C VAL A 542 -5.73 -20.59 -9.71
N ILE A 543 -4.71 -20.78 -8.88
CA ILE A 543 -3.76 -21.89 -8.98
C ILE A 543 -4.50 -23.24 -8.90
N GLU A 544 -5.43 -23.40 -7.95
CA GLU A 544 -6.23 -24.62 -7.84
C GLU A 544 -7.07 -24.89 -9.11
N ASN A 545 -7.62 -23.84 -9.72
CA ASN A 545 -8.38 -23.97 -10.96
C ASN A 545 -7.48 -24.33 -12.16
N ILE A 546 -6.26 -23.79 -12.23
CA ILE A 546 -5.28 -24.20 -13.25
C ILE A 546 -4.94 -25.68 -13.10
N ASP A 547 -4.78 -26.18 -11.86
CA ASP A 547 -4.53 -27.60 -11.60
C ASP A 547 -5.68 -28.49 -12.08
N LYS A 548 -6.93 -28.09 -11.84
CA LYS A 548 -8.13 -28.80 -12.33
C LYS A 548 -8.20 -28.81 -13.86
N VAL A 549 -7.84 -27.70 -14.51
CA VAL A 549 -7.81 -27.63 -15.97
C VAL A 549 -6.69 -28.53 -16.53
N ASN A 550 -5.51 -28.52 -15.92
CA ASN A 550 -4.41 -29.42 -16.29
C ASN A 550 -4.81 -30.90 -16.17
N GLU A 551 -5.52 -31.25 -15.11
CA GLU A 551 -6.08 -32.59 -14.91
C GLU A 551 -7.09 -32.93 -16.02
N GLY A 552 -8.05 -32.05 -16.30
CA GLY A 552 -9.07 -32.24 -17.34
C GLY A 552 -8.50 -32.47 -18.74
N ILE A 553 -7.45 -31.71 -19.12
CA ILE A 553 -6.73 -31.90 -20.39
C ILE A 553 -6.11 -33.30 -20.50
N VAL A 554 -5.63 -33.87 -19.38
CA VAL A 554 -5.07 -35.23 -19.36
C VAL A 554 -6.18 -36.28 -19.37
N ILE A 555 -7.29 -36.05 -18.66
CA ILE A 555 -8.48 -36.93 -18.69
C ILE A 555 -9.00 -37.07 -20.12
N GLU A 556 -9.14 -35.96 -20.85
CA GLU A 556 -9.58 -35.96 -22.25
C GLU A 556 -8.69 -36.86 -23.12
N LYS A 557 -7.36 -36.75 -22.97
CA LYS A 557 -6.39 -37.59 -23.70
C LYS A 557 -6.50 -39.06 -23.34
N GLU A 558 -6.67 -39.39 -22.06
CA GLU A 558 -6.78 -40.79 -21.63
C GLU A 558 -8.12 -41.41 -22.07
N ILE A 559 -9.22 -40.66 -22.01
CA ILE A 559 -10.53 -41.10 -22.49
C ILE A 559 -10.52 -41.37 -24.01
N ASN A 560 -9.90 -40.49 -24.81
CA ASN A 560 -9.76 -40.73 -26.25
C ASN A 560 -8.92 -41.98 -26.56
N LYS A 561 -7.85 -42.21 -25.80
CA LYS A 561 -7.05 -43.43 -25.92
C LYS A 561 -7.86 -44.70 -25.60
N LEU A 562 -8.80 -44.66 -24.66
CA LEU A 562 -9.69 -45.80 -24.39
C LEU A 562 -10.57 -46.15 -25.60
N SER A 563 -10.96 -45.17 -26.42
CA SER A 563 -11.68 -45.42 -27.68
C SER A 563 -10.77 -46.09 -28.71
N ASP A 564 -9.54 -45.59 -28.87
CA ASP A 564 -8.55 -46.17 -29.80
C ASP A 564 -8.22 -47.62 -29.46
N ASP A 565 -8.12 -47.93 -28.17
CA ASP A 565 -7.83 -49.28 -27.68
C ASP A 565 -9.05 -50.23 -27.82
N TYR A 566 -10.28 -49.71 -28.00
CA TYR A 566 -11.50 -50.51 -28.19
C TYR A 566 -11.73 -50.87 -29.66
N ASN A 567 -10.91 -51.79 -30.16
CA ASN A 567 -10.86 -52.16 -31.58
C ASN A 567 -11.66 -53.44 -31.96
N SER A 568 -12.04 -54.26 -30.98
CA SER A 568 -12.87 -55.47 -31.19
C SER A 568 -13.79 -55.73 -30.00
N PHE A 569 -15.05 -56.04 -30.29
CA PHE A 569 -16.03 -56.48 -29.31
C PHE A 569 -15.73 -57.89 -28.81
N MET A 570 -15.28 -58.80 -29.69
CA MET A 570 -15.19 -60.21 -29.33
C MET A 570 -13.95 -60.54 -28.50
N ASP A 571 -12.78 -60.04 -28.87
CA ASP A 571 -11.53 -60.28 -28.14
C ASP A 571 -10.47 -59.21 -28.42
N THR A 572 -9.75 -58.80 -27.38
CA THR A 572 -8.67 -57.81 -27.43
C THR A 572 -7.42 -58.27 -28.20
N GLY A 573 -7.30 -59.56 -28.52
CA GLY A 573 -6.23 -60.12 -29.36
C GLY A 573 -6.30 -59.69 -30.84
N ASN A 574 -7.41 -59.08 -31.26
CA ASN A 574 -7.65 -58.61 -32.61
C ASN A 574 -7.12 -57.19 -32.83
N THR A 575 -5.81 -57.04 -33.00
CA THR A 575 -5.12 -55.73 -32.94
C THR A 575 -5.36 -54.78 -34.12
N ASN A 576 -5.84 -55.27 -35.27
CA ASN A 576 -6.10 -54.47 -36.48
C ASN A 576 -7.59 -54.51 -36.86
N SER A 577 -8.45 -54.34 -35.85
CA SER A 577 -9.89 -54.42 -36.00
C SER A 577 -10.54 -53.05 -35.83
N GLN A 578 -11.71 -52.85 -36.44
CA GLN A 578 -12.63 -51.77 -36.09
C GLN A 578 -13.96 -52.39 -35.76
N VAL A 579 -14.62 -51.89 -34.71
CA VAL A 579 -15.90 -52.42 -34.27
C VAL A 579 -17.00 -51.37 -34.35
N GLN A 580 -18.16 -51.79 -34.81
CA GLN A 580 -19.37 -50.98 -34.81
C GLN A 580 -20.56 -51.85 -34.42
N PHE A 581 -21.52 -51.26 -33.73
CA PHE A 581 -22.75 -51.92 -33.34
C PHE A 581 -23.90 -51.33 -34.15
N ILE A 582 -24.67 -52.20 -34.80
CA ILE A 582 -25.89 -51.82 -35.52
C ILE A 582 -27.04 -52.50 -34.81
N MET A 583 -27.77 -51.72 -34.03
CA MET A 583 -28.91 -52.19 -33.25
C MET A 583 -30.21 -51.76 -33.91
N GLN A 584 -31.20 -52.63 -33.89
CA GLN A 584 -32.48 -52.36 -34.52
C GLN A 584 -33.63 -52.95 -33.69
N THR A 585 -34.66 -52.15 -33.44
CA THR A 585 -35.91 -52.63 -32.81
C THR A 585 -36.81 -53.33 -33.82
N ASP A 586 -37.79 -54.10 -33.38
CA ASP A 586 -38.86 -54.53 -34.28
C ASP A 586 -39.71 -53.33 -34.76
N ALA A 587 -40.29 -53.45 -35.96
CA ALA A 587 -41.30 -52.53 -36.43
C ALA A 587 -42.59 -52.65 -35.61
N ILE A 588 -43.23 -51.53 -35.29
CA ILE A 588 -44.54 -51.51 -34.63
C ILE A 588 -45.59 -51.35 -35.73
N LYS A 589 -46.22 -52.46 -36.12
CA LYS A 589 -47.23 -52.52 -37.19
C LYS A 589 -48.41 -53.36 -36.73
N THR A 590 -49.60 -53.04 -37.23
CA THR A 590 -50.79 -53.88 -37.00
C THR A 590 -50.61 -55.20 -37.76
N GLU A 591 -50.70 -56.35 -37.08
CA GLU A 591 -50.65 -57.66 -37.74
C GLU A 591 -51.74 -57.74 -38.82
N LYS A 592 -51.34 -57.94 -40.09
CA LYS A 592 -52.26 -58.46 -41.09
C LYS A 592 -52.41 -59.95 -40.80
N ILE A 593 -53.61 -60.38 -40.42
CA ILE A 593 -53.99 -61.80 -40.41
C ILE A 593 -53.72 -62.35 -41.80
N ALA A 594 -52.68 -63.18 -41.93
CA ALA A 594 -52.45 -63.97 -43.12
C ALA A 594 -53.53 -65.07 -43.16
N VAL A 595 -54.52 -64.91 -44.03
CA VAL A 595 -55.39 -66.02 -44.42
C VAL A 595 -54.55 -66.96 -45.27
N SER A 596 -54.19 -68.10 -44.71
CA SER A 596 -53.71 -69.27 -45.44
C SER A 596 -54.85 -69.76 -46.34
N ASP A 597 -54.64 -69.80 -47.65
CA ASP A 597 -55.30 -70.79 -48.51
C ASP A 597 -54.42 -71.19 -49.70
N LYS A 598 -53.91 -72.42 -49.57
CA LYS A 598 -53.63 -73.48 -50.55
C LYS A 598 -52.96 -73.15 -51.90
N GLN A 599 -51.83 -73.85 -52.09
CA GLN A 599 -51.25 -74.23 -53.38
C GLN A 599 -52.30 -74.69 -54.39
N GLU A 600 -52.36 -74.05 -55.56
CA GLU A 600 -52.88 -74.65 -56.79
C GLU A 600 -51.73 -75.38 -57.50
N GLU A 601 -51.87 -76.71 -57.55
CA GLU A 601 -51.10 -77.61 -58.40
C GLU A 601 -51.61 -77.47 -59.84
N ILE A 602 -50.71 -77.16 -60.78
CA ILE A 602 -51.03 -77.07 -62.21
C ILE A 602 -51.18 -78.49 -62.77
N GLU A 603 -52.42 -78.97 -62.92
CA GLU A 603 -52.71 -80.18 -63.69
C GLU A 603 -52.51 -79.91 -65.20
N LYS A 604 -51.55 -80.61 -65.81
CA LYS A 604 -51.33 -80.63 -67.26
C LYS A 604 -52.46 -81.41 -67.94
N GLU A 605 -53.11 -80.78 -68.93
CA GLU A 605 -54.10 -81.44 -69.80
C GLU A 605 -53.57 -82.75 -70.41
N THR A 606 -54.41 -83.79 -70.37
CA THR A 606 -54.08 -85.10 -70.93
C THR A 606 -54.13 -85.09 -72.47
N PHE A 607 -53.36 -85.99 -73.11
CA PHE A 607 -53.30 -86.15 -74.57
C PHE A 607 -54.70 -86.28 -75.23
N TRP A 608 -55.66 -86.90 -74.54
CA TRP A 608 -57.04 -87.05 -74.99
C TRP A 608 -57.86 -85.73 -74.98
N GLN A 609 -57.59 -84.83 -74.03
CA GLN A 609 -58.21 -83.49 -74.00
C GLN A 609 -57.68 -82.59 -75.12
N ARG A 610 -56.40 -82.74 -75.50
CA ARG A 610 -55.82 -82.04 -76.67
C ARG A 610 -56.32 -82.59 -78.02
N PHE A 611 -56.57 -83.90 -78.13
CA PHE A 611 -57.13 -84.52 -79.34
C PHE A 611 -58.59 -84.10 -79.61
N LEU A 612 -59.41 -83.95 -78.56
CA LEU A 612 -60.81 -83.51 -78.70
C LEU A 612 -60.95 -82.02 -79.06
N ASN A 613 -59.97 -81.18 -78.70
CA ASN A 613 -59.96 -79.76 -79.05
C ASN A 613 -59.56 -79.47 -80.52
N LEU A 614 -59.07 -80.47 -81.27
CA LEU A 614 -58.77 -80.34 -82.71
C LEU A 614 -60.01 -80.51 -83.62
N PHE A 615 -61.16 -80.91 -83.08
CA PHE A 615 -62.43 -81.05 -83.81
C PHE A 615 -63.56 -80.14 -83.29
N ARG A 616 -63.25 -79.22 -82.37
CA ARG A 616 -64.15 -78.13 -81.97
C ARG A 616 -63.76 -76.88 -82.77
N LYS A 617 -64.67 -76.50 -83.67
CA LYS A 617 -64.64 -75.30 -84.53
C LYS A 617 -64.33 -74.02 -83.79
#